data_AF-A0AAN6UKC3-F1
#
_entry.id   AF-A0AAN6UKC3-F1
#
_cell.length_a   1.000
_cell.length_b   1.000
_cell.length_c   1.000
_cell.angle_alpha   90.00
_cell.angle_beta   90.00
_cell.angle_gamma   90.00
#
_symmetry.space_group_name_H-M   'P 1'
#
loop_
_entity.id
_entity.type
_entity.pdbx_description
1 polymer ?
#
loop_
_entity_poly.entity_id
_entity_poly.type
_entity_poly.pdbx_seq_one_letter_code
_entity_poly.pdbx_strand_id
1 'polypeptide(L)'
;MEQNLNCNVQECGSQLTGRAVVTVCSHAICLPCANSHGFAGQAPYTCPVCRQPLNASEVCEQLLRPSEEWKSVALSGLSPTVVMECAGRALSFWSYQMTNQISYQVRKNSKLKDYCAELQGEVENIWGQANQRITTLTTKIRGWPIRLH
;
A
#
# COMPACT_ATOMS: atom_id res chain seq x y z
N MET A 1 -10.99 4.03 15.59
CA MET A 1 -9.96 2.97 15.52
C MET A 1 -8.68 3.63 15.07
N GLU A 2 -7.60 3.56 15.85
CA GLU A 2 -6.32 4.16 15.44
C GLU A 2 -5.80 3.44 14.20
N GLN A 3 -5.58 4.19 13.12
CA GLN A 3 -5.00 3.65 11.89
C GLN A 3 -3.51 3.39 12.13
N ASN A 4 -3.04 2.21 11.74
CA ASN A 4 -1.63 1.88 11.82
C ASN A 4 -0.90 2.35 10.56
N LEU A 5 0.37 2.68 10.71
CA LEU A 5 1.26 2.88 9.58
C LEU A 5 1.53 1.54 8.88
N ASN A 6 1.85 1.63 7.59
CA ASN A 6 2.30 0.51 6.78
C ASN A 6 3.72 0.80 6.30
N CYS A 7 4.52 -0.24 6.12
CA CYS A 7 5.83 -0.13 5.52
C CYS A 7 5.70 0.52 4.13
N ASN A 8 6.46 1.57 3.87
CA ASN A 8 6.41 2.30 2.60
C ASN A 8 7.22 1.63 1.48
N VAL A 9 7.96 0.56 1.76
CA VAL A 9 8.59 -0.26 0.70
C VAL A 9 7.50 -0.94 -0.11
N GLN A 10 7.54 -0.74 -1.43
CA GLN A 10 6.44 -1.00 -2.35
C GLN A 10 5.96 -2.46 -2.33
N GLU A 11 6.87 -3.43 -2.26
CA GLU A 11 6.54 -4.86 -2.24
C GLU A 11 6.17 -5.38 -0.84
N CYS A 12 6.42 -4.60 0.21
CA CYS A 12 6.22 -5.05 1.59
C CYS A 12 4.80 -4.73 2.07
N GLY A 13 4.44 -3.46 2.17
CA GLY A 13 3.12 -3.00 2.63
C GLY A 13 2.70 -3.48 4.04
N SER A 14 3.59 -4.13 4.80
CA SER A 14 3.27 -4.73 6.10
C SER A 14 2.85 -3.67 7.11
N GLN A 15 1.88 -3.99 7.96
CA GLN A 15 1.50 -3.11 9.06
C GLN A 15 2.66 -2.97 10.07
N LEU A 16 2.88 -1.75 10.57
CA LEU A 16 3.91 -1.46 11.55
C LEU A 16 3.31 -1.46 12.95
N THR A 17 3.66 -2.46 13.77
CA THR A 17 2.96 -2.76 15.04
C THR A 17 3.82 -2.66 16.31
N GLY A 18 5.04 -2.15 16.21
CA GLY A 18 5.91 -1.97 17.39
C GLY A 18 6.99 -0.93 17.14
N ARG A 19 8.04 -1.32 16.40
CA ARG A 19 9.13 -0.43 16.01
C ARG A 19 9.25 -0.34 14.50
N ALA A 20 9.69 0.82 14.02
CA ALA A 20 9.96 1.06 12.62
C ALA A 20 11.07 2.09 12.46
N VAL A 21 11.79 2.01 11.36
CA VAL A 21 12.72 3.06 10.96
C VAL A 21 11.93 4.17 10.26
N VAL A 22 12.04 5.39 10.76
CA VAL A 22 11.49 6.59 10.15
C VAL A 22 12.61 7.49 9.64
N THR A 23 12.38 8.16 8.52
CA THR A 23 13.37 9.04 7.89
C THR A 23 12.85 10.48 7.77
N VAL A 24 13.76 11.45 7.63
CA VAL A 24 13.40 12.86 7.39
C VAL A 24 12.62 13.09 6.09
N CYS A 25 12.79 12.20 5.10
CA CYS A 25 11.98 12.20 3.88
C CYS A 25 10.58 11.60 4.08
N SER A 26 10.13 11.48 5.34
CA SER A 26 8.79 11.06 5.75
C SER A 26 8.43 9.61 5.38
N HIS A 27 9.39 8.70 5.29
CA HIS A 27 9.12 7.28 5.05
C HIS A 27 9.24 6.46 6.34
N ALA A 28 8.29 5.54 6.55
CA ALA A 28 8.27 4.54 7.60
C ALA A 28 8.56 3.15 7.03
N ILE A 29 9.55 2.45 7.59
CA ILE A 29 10.07 1.19 7.08
C ILE A 29 10.09 0.16 8.22
N CYS A 30 9.55 -1.04 7.98
CA CYS A 30 9.61 -2.12 8.97
C CYS A 30 11.06 -2.57 9.19
N LEU A 31 11.38 -3.08 10.39
CA LEU A 31 12.74 -3.52 10.70
C LEU A 31 13.31 -4.55 9.69
N PRO A 32 12.55 -5.55 9.21
CA PRO A 32 13.05 -6.45 8.17
C PRO A 32 13.50 -5.74 6.90
N CYS A 33 12.68 -4.82 6.37
CA CYS A 33 13.05 -4.03 5.19
C CYS A 33 14.24 -3.11 5.48
N ALA A 34 14.26 -2.47 6.65
CA ALA A 34 15.36 -1.59 7.03
C ALA A 34 16.70 -2.36 7.05
N ASN A 35 16.72 -3.56 7.64
CA ASN A 35 17.89 -4.43 7.66
C ASN A 35 18.31 -4.85 6.25
N SER A 36 17.37 -5.31 5.42
CA SER A 36 17.65 -5.70 4.03
C SER A 36 18.18 -4.55 3.16
N HIS A 37 17.81 -3.31 3.49
CA HIS A 37 18.28 -2.10 2.81
C HIS A 37 19.48 -1.41 3.49
N GLY A 38 20.14 -2.09 4.44
CA GLY A 38 21.42 -1.65 4.98
C GLY A 38 21.35 -0.59 6.08
N PHE A 39 20.17 -0.30 6.65
CA PHE A 39 20.04 0.64 7.78
C PHE A 39 20.65 0.13 9.09
N ALA A 40 21.00 -1.17 9.17
CA ALA A 40 21.78 -1.73 10.27
C ALA A 40 23.30 -1.51 10.14
N GLY A 41 23.75 -1.06 8.98
CA GLY A 41 25.16 -0.79 8.70
C GLY A 41 25.60 0.61 9.13
N GLN A 42 26.80 1.01 8.70
CA GLN A 42 27.25 2.39 8.85
C GLN A 42 26.68 3.27 7.73
N ALA A 43 26.26 4.48 8.10
CA ALA A 43 25.89 5.53 7.15
C ALA A 43 27.03 5.84 6.15
N PRO A 44 26.74 6.37 4.95
CA PRO A 44 25.45 6.92 4.49
C PRO A 44 24.43 5.85 4.08
N TYR A 45 23.16 6.17 4.27
CA TYR A 45 22.04 5.35 3.83
C TYR A 45 21.41 5.91 2.55
N THR A 46 20.61 5.08 1.89
CA THR A 46 19.74 5.52 0.78
C THR A 46 18.33 5.09 1.10
N CYS A 47 17.38 6.04 1.06
CA CYS A 47 15.98 5.71 1.26
C CYS A 47 15.51 4.70 0.18
N PRO A 48 14.99 3.51 0.56
CA PRO A 48 14.55 2.51 -0.42
C PRO A 48 13.29 2.95 -1.18
N VAL A 49 12.59 3.99 -0.70
CA VAL A 49 11.34 4.48 -1.29
C VAL A 49 11.61 5.61 -2.29
N CYS A 50 12.22 6.72 -1.85
CA CYS A 50 12.45 7.89 -2.71
C CYS A 50 13.90 8.05 -3.22
N ARG A 51 14.80 7.13 -2.85
CA ARG A 51 16.23 7.15 -3.25
C ARG A 51 17.03 8.36 -2.73
N GLN A 52 16.47 9.16 -1.83
CA GLN A 52 17.20 10.25 -1.18
C GLN A 52 18.37 9.69 -0.35
N PRO A 53 19.60 10.22 -0.50
CA PRO A 53 20.71 9.92 0.40
C PRO A 53 20.41 10.46 1.81
N LEU A 54 20.77 9.70 2.84
CA LEU A 54 20.48 10.01 4.23
C LEU A 54 21.71 9.80 5.11
N ASN A 55 21.92 10.71 6.06
CA ASN A 55 22.92 10.59 7.11
C ASN A 55 22.35 9.85 8.34
N ALA A 56 23.21 9.53 9.30
CA ALA A 56 22.81 8.86 10.53
C ALA A 56 21.78 9.66 11.35
N SER A 57 21.86 10.99 11.36
CA SER A 57 20.90 11.87 12.06
C SER A 57 19.55 12.02 11.35
N GLU A 58 19.43 11.56 10.11
CA GLU A 58 18.23 11.69 9.28
C GLU A 58 17.36 10.42 9.31
N VAL A 59 17.72 9.48 10.16
CA VAL A 59 17.09 8.17 10.33
C VAL A 59 16.95 7.90 11.82
N CYS A 60 15.78 7.41 12.24
CA CYS A 60 15.54 7.06 13.63
C CYS A 60 14.72 5.77 13.71
N GLU A 61 15.08 4.86 14.60
CA GLU A 61 14.19 3.75 14.99
C GLU A 61 13.18 4.29 16.01
N GLN A 62 11.91 4.33 15.61
CA GLN A 62 10.81 4.87 16.41
C GLN A 62 10.00 3.74 17.06
N LEU A 63 9.69 3.92 18.35
CA LEU A 63 8.63 3.17 19.03
C LEU A 63 7.28 3.77 18.66
N LEU A 64 6.45 3.00 17.96
CA LEU A 64 5.18 3.46 17.38
C LEU A 64 4.04 3.48 18.41
N ARG A 65 4.17 2.71 19.48
CA ARG A 65 3.18 2.62 20.57
C ARG A 65 3.90 2.66 21.92
N PRO A 66 4.39 3.84 22.33
CA PRO A 66 5.02 4.00 23.64
C PRO A 66 3.98 3.89 24.78
N SER A 67 4.43 3.46 25.96
CA SER A 67 3.59 3.45 27.17
C SER A 67 3.32 4.87 27.68
N GLU A 68 2.31 5.05 28.54
CA GLU A 68 2.00 6.35 29.13
C GLU A 68 3.15 6.88 29.97
N GLU A 69 3.83 6.00 30.72
CA GLU A 69 4.99 6.35 31.55
C GLU A 69 6.14 6.85 30.66
N TRP A 70 6.37 6.20 29.52
CA TRP A 70 7.39 6.66 28.56
C TRP A 70 7.03 8.05 28.02
N LYS A 71 5.77 8.29 27.65
CA LYS A 71 5.32 9.60 27.15
C LYS A 71 5.50 10.68 28.20
N SER A 72 5.13 10.42 29.45
CA SER A 72 5.30 11.39 30.55
C SER A 72 6.76 11.74 30.77
N VAL A 73 7.65 10.76 30.80
CA VAL A 73 9.09 10.99 31.00
C VAL A 73 9.71 11.69 29.80
N ALA A 74 9.38 11.26 28.57
CA ALA A 74 9.94 11.85 27.34
C ALA A 74 9.56 13.32 27.15
N LEU A 75 8.40 13.74 27.65
CA LEU A 75 7.92 15.13 27.55
C LEU A 75 8.33 16.00 28.75
N SER A 76 8.72 15.40 29.88
CA SER A 76 9.09 16.13 31.09
C SER A 76 10.35 16.96 30.88
N GLY A 77 10.29 18.25 31.23
CA GLY A 77 11.41 19.20 31.09
C GLY A 77 11.47 19.93 29.75
N LEU A 78 10.62 19.56 28.76
CA LEU A 78 10.49 20.30 27.52
C LEU A 78 9.58 21.53 27.69
N SER A 79 9.89 22.62 26.99
CA SER A 79 9.01 23.79 26.98
C SER A 79 7.76 23.52 26.13
N PRO A 80 6.62 24.19 26.41
CA PRO A 80 5.42 24.05 25.61
C PRO A 80 5.64 24.28 24.11
N THR A 81 6.53 25.22 23.75
CA THR A 81 6.88 25.51 22.36
C THR A 81 7.50 24.29 21.67
N VAL A 82 8.49 23.65 22.31
CA VAL A 82 9.15 22.45 21.75
C VAL A 82 8.16 21.29 21.60
N VAL A 83 7.29 21.09 22.59
CA VAL A 83 6.25 20.04 22.53
C VAL A 83 5.30 20.27 21.36
N MET A 84 4.82 21.51 21.17
CA MET A 84 3.93 21.84 20.06
C MET A 84 4.61 21.71 18.70
N GLU A 85 5.89 22.05 18.60
CA GLU A 85 6.68 21.81 17.38
C GLU A 85 6.82 20.33 17.05
N CYS A 86 7.12 19.48 18.04
CA CYS A 86 7.18 18.03 17.87
C CYS A 86 5.82 17.48 17.40
N ALA A 87 4.73 17.92 18.02
CA ALA A 87 3.38 17.54 17.62
C ALA A 87 3.06 17.96 16.18
N GLY A 88 3.40 19.20 15.78
CA GLY A 88 3.19 19.68 14.41
C GLY A 88 3.96 18.88 13.35
N ARG A 89 5.22 18.50 13.65
CA ARG A 89 6.02 17.61 12.77
C ARG A 89 5.43 16.21 12.69
N ALA A 90 4.98 15.64 13.82
CA ALA A 90 4.32 14.34 13.85
C ALA A 90 3.00 14.35 13.04
N LEU A 91 2.17 15.39 13.18
CA LEU A 91 0.93 15.53 12.42
C LEU A 91 1.19 15.65 10.92
N SER A 92 2.20 16.44 10.52
CA SER A 92 2.60 16.56 9.12
C SER A 92 3.04 15.21 8.54
N PHE A 93 3.82 14.45 9.30
CA PHE A 93 4.23 13.10 8.92
C PHE A 93 3.02 12.17 8.74
N TRP A 94 2.08 12.16 9.68
CA TRP A 94 0.86 11.33 9.57
C TRP A 94 -0.03 11.74 8.40
N SER A 95 -0.16 13.04 8.13
CA SER A 95 -0.91 13.54 6.97
C SER A 95 -0.30 13.05 5.65
N TYR A 96 1.03 13.09 5.53
CA TYR A 96 1.76 12.53 4.39
C TYR A 96 1.50 11.02 4.25
N GLN A 97 1.61 10.27 5.34
CA GLN A 97 1.36 8.82 5.35
C GLN A 97 -0.07 8.48 4.91
N MET A 98 -1.06 9.21 5.40
CA MET A 98 -2.47 9.02 5.02
C MET A 98 -2.69 9.25 3.53
N THR A 99 -2.14 10.35 3.01
CA THR A 99 -2.24 10.72 1.58
C THR A 99 -1.61 9.65 0.69
N ASN A 100 -0.44 9.14 1.08
CA ASN A 100 0.25 8.08 0.36
C ASN A 100 -0.54 6.77 0.37
N GLN A 101 -1.09 6.37 1.52
CA GLN A 101 -1.90 5.16 1.64
C GLN A 101 -3.18 5.25 0.80
N ILE A 102 -3.91 6.37 0.86
CA ILE A 102 -5.09 6.61 0.01
C ILE A 102 -4.71 6.51 -1.46
N SER A 103 -3.65 7.20 -1.88
CA SER A 103 -3.16 7.17 -3.26
C SER A 103 -2.81 5.75 -3.73
N TYR A 104 -2.17 4.95 -2.86
CA TYR A 104 -1.87 3.55 -3.13
C TYR A 104 -3.15 2.72 -3.31
N GLN A 105 -4.13 2.87 -2.41
CA GLN A 105 -5.40 2.15 -2.50
C GLN A 105 -6.19 2.55 -3.75
N VAL A 106 -6.20 3.83 -4.14
CA VAL A 106 -6.83 4.30 -5.38
C VAL A 106 -6.20 3.62 -6.60
N ARG A 107 -4.86 3.58 -6.69
CA ARG A 107 -4.17 2.89 -7.79
C ARG A 107 -4.49 1.39 -7.83
N LYS A 108 -4.50 0.72 -6.67
CA LYS A 108 -4.85 -0.70 -6.57
C LYS A 108 -6.30 -0.95 -7.03
N ASN A 109 -7.24 -0.11 -6.60
CA ASN A 109 -8.63 -0.19 -7.02
C ASN A 109 -8.80 0.05 -8.53
N SER A 110 -8.07 1.00 -9.11
CA SER A 110 -8.09 1.21 -10.56
C SER A 110 -7.67 -0.04 -11.31
N LYS A 111 -6.53 -0.64 -10.95
CA LYS A 111 -6.04 -1.88 -11.58
C LYS A 111 -7.04 -3.03 -11.47
N LEU A 112 -7.68 -3.16 -10.30
CA LEU A 112 -8.72 -4.18 -10.09
C LEU A 112 -9.94 -3.92 -10.97
N LYS A 113 -10.37 -2.67 -11.14
CA LYS A 113 -11.47 -2.32 -12.04
C LYS A 113 -11.14 -2.62 -13.49
N ASP A 114 -9.94 -2.28 -13.95
CA ASP A 114 -9.48 -2.55 -15.31
C ASP A 114 -9.48 -4.06 -15.60
N TYR A 115 -8.95 -4.85 -14.66
CA TYR A 115 -8.94 -6.31 -14.74
C TYR A 115 -10.36 -6.91 -14.73
N CYS A 116 -11.26 -6.40 -13.90
CA CYS A 116 -12.67 -6.82 -13.92
C CYS A 116 -13.35 -6.50 -15.25
N ALA A 117 -13.08 -5.34 -15.85
CA ALA A 117 -13.63 -4.95 -17.14
C ALA A 117 -13.11 -5.85 -18.28
N GLU A 118 -11.84 -6.22 -18.24
CA GLU A 118 -11.23 -7.17 -19.18
C GLU A 118 -11.91 -8.55 -19.08
N LEU A 119 -12.06 -9.08 -17.86
CA LEU A 119 -12.75 -10.35 -17.63
C LEU A 119 -14.22 -10.31 -18.06
N GLN A 120 -14.91 -9.20 -17.82
CA GLN A 120 -16.29 -9.01 -18.28
C GLN A 120 -16.38 -9.08 -19.80
N GLY A 121 -15.47 -8.41 -20.52
CA GLY A 121 -15.40 -8.47 -21.98
C GLY A 121 -15.11 -9.88 -22.51
N GLU A 122 -14.23 -10.63 -21.84
CA GLU A 122 -13.94 -12.03 -22.22
C GLU A 122 -15.18 -12.93 -22.07
N VAL A 123 -15.90 -12.79 -20.95
CA VAL A 123 -17.15 -13.52 -20.71
C VAL A 123 -18.21 -13.18 -21.77
N GLU A 124 -18.41 -11.90 -22.09
CA GLU A 124 -19.35 -11.45 -23.12
C GLU A 124 -19.00 -12.01 -24.51
N ASN A 125 -17.71 -12.05 -24.84
CA ASN A 125 -17.23 -12.62 -26.10
C ASN A 125 -17.51 -14.14 -26.16
N ILE A 126 -17.16 -14.89 -25.12
CA ILE A 126 -17.43 -16.34 -25.04
C ILE A 126 -18.94 -16.62 -25.14
N TRP A 127 -19.75 -15.85 -24.42
CA TRP A 127 -21.20 -15.94 -24.47
C TRP A 127 -21.76 -15.67 -25.88
N GLY A 128 -21.27 -14.62 -26.54
CA GLY A 128 -21.63 -14.30 -27.92
C GLY A 128 -21.31 -15.42 -28.89
N GLN A 129 -20.10 -15.98 -28.81
CA GLN A 129 -19.69 -17.13 -29.64
C GLN A 129 -20.54 -18.38 -29.38
N ALA A 130 -20.86 -18.67 -28.11
CA ALA A 130 -21.72 -19.79 -27.75
C ALA A 130 -23.12 -19.65 -28.35
N ASN A 131 -23.74 -18.47 -28.23
CA ASN A 131 -25.05 -18.19 -28.81
C ASN A 131 -25.08 -18.23 -30.34
N GLN A 132 -24.02 -17.75 -31.01
CA GLN A 132 -23.89 -17.88 -32.46
C GLN A 132 -23.83 -19.35 -32.90
N ARG A 133 -23.10 -20.20 -32.16
CA ARG A 133 -23.03 -21.65 -32.42
C ARG A 133 -24.38 -22.32 -32.20
N ILE A 134 -25.08 -22.01 -31.10
CA ILE A 134 -26.43 -22.52 -30.82
C ILE A 134 -27.38 -22.14 -31.95
N THR A 135 -27.38 -20.87 -32.38
CA THR A 135 -28.23 -20.38 -33.46
C THR A 135 -27.94 -21.12 -34.77
N THR A 136 -26.66 -21.25 -35.13
CA THR A 136 -26.22 -21.96 -36.34
C THR A 136 -26.66 -23.43 -36.34
N LEU A 137 -26.48 -24.13 -35.22
CA LEU A 137 -26.90 -25.53 -35.06
C LEU A 137 -28.43 -25.67 -35.11
N THR A 138 -29.16 -24.77 -34.45
CA THR A 138 -30.63 -24.76 -34.44
C THR A 138 -31.18 -24.55 -35.85
N THR A 139 -30.62 -23.63 -36.63
CA THR A 139 -31.00 -23.41 -38.03
C THR A 139 -30.73 -24.63 -38.90
N LYS A 140 -29.58 -25.30 -38.71
CA LYS A 140 -29.26 -26.55 -39.42
C LYS A 140 -30.28 -27.66 -39.11
N ILE A 141 -30.63 -27.86 -37.84
CA ILE A 141 -31.61 -28.86 -37.42
C ILE A 141 -32.98 -28.59 -38.04
N ARG A 142 -33.45 -27.32 -38.04
CA ARG A 142 -34.73 -26.94 -38.66
C ARG A 142 -34.76 -27.17 -40.17
N GLY A 143 -33.61 -27.05 -40.84
CA GLY A 143 -33.48 -27.29 -42.27
C GLY A 143 -33.35 -28.76 -42.66
N TRP A 144 -33.32 -29.71 -41.71
CA TRP A 144 -33.26 -31.13 -42.04
C TRP A 144 -34.60 -31.63 -42.59
N PRO A 145 -34.63 -32.25 -43.79
CA PRO A 145 -35.85 -32.81 -44.33
C PRO A 145 -36.30 -33.99 -43.48
N ILE A 146 -37.56 -33.97 -43.05
CA ILE A 146 -38.20 -35.09 -42.36
C ILE A 146 -38.35 -36.23 -43.38
N ARG A 147 -37.54 -37.28 -43.26
CA ARG A 147 -37.78 -38.53 -43.98
C ARG A 147 -38.93 -39.27 -43.27
N LEU A 148 -40.15 -39.08 -43.75
CA LEU A 148 -41.28 -39.93 -43.41
C LEU A 148 -41.07 -41.27 -44.14
N HIS A 149 -40.89 -42.34 -43.37
CA HIS A 149 -40.99 -43.73 -43.83
C HIS A 149 -42.36 -44.27 -43.45
#